data_AF-H9BDV4-F1
#
_entry.id   AF-H9BDV4-F1
#
_cell.length_a   1.000
_cell.length_b   1.000
_cell.length_c   1.000
_cell.angle_alpha   90.00
_cell.angle_beta   90.00
_cell.angle_gamma   90.00
#
_symmetry.space_group_name_H-M   'P 1'
#
loop_
_entity.id
_entity.type
_entity.pdbx_description
1 polymer ?
#
loop_
_entity_poly.entity_id
_entity_poly.type
_entity_poly.pdbx_seq_one_letter_code
_entity_poly.pdbx_strand_id
1 'polypeptide(L)'
;MNDRLSLAPDAARQLATTTKTTPQMRGITPRYLLRALPWVDVESGVYRVNRRRTFILGDDRISCYSEGGAHRVVPEDLRELPFLREADEALLAELAGAFEPVAFEAGQVIAAEGETCEKLTVIRYL
;
A
#
# COMPACT_ATOMS: atom_id res chain seq x y z
N MET A 1 -33.44 39.80 9.93
CA MET A 1 -32.92 39.01 8.80
C MET A 1 -31.69 38.27 9.30
N ASN A 2 -31.77 36.95 9.42
CA ASN A 2 -30.60 36.11 9.65
C ASN A 2 -30.73 34.92 8.70
N ASP A 3 -30.59 35.20 7.41
CA ASP A 3 -30.62 34.20 6.34
C ASP A 3 -29.30 33.45 6.33
N ARG A 4 -29.16 32.49 7.26
CA ARG A 4 -28.05 31.56 7.23
C ARG A 4 -28.40 30.44 6.24
N LEU A 5 -27.83 30.55 5.04
CA LEU A 5 -27.98 29.60 3.93
C LEU A 5 -27.26 28.25 4.14
N SER A 6 -26.65 28.03 5.31
CA SER A 6 -25.92 26.80 5.63
C SER A 6 -26.27 26.26 7.02
N LEU A 7 -26.28 24.93 7.12
CA LEU A 7 -26.48 24.20 8.37
C LEU A 7 -25.20 24.24 9.21
N ALA A 8 -25.37 24.25 10.54
CA ALA A 8 -24.26 24.07 11.46
C ALA A 8 -23.73 22.62 11.39
N PRO A 9 -22.45 22.35 11.70
CA PRO A 9 -21.85 21.02 11.62
C PRO A 9 -22.65 19.93 12.35
N ASP A 10 -23.18 20.22 13.54
CA ASP A 10 -23.97 19.27 14.32
C ASP A 10 -25.30 18.91 13.64
N ALA A 11 -25.96 19.90 13.03
CA ALA A 11 -27.20 19.69 12.27
C ALA A 11 -26.93 18.97 10.95
N ALA A 12 -25.84 19.31 10.25
CA ALA A 12 -25.43 18.63 9.02
C ALA A 12 -25.07 17.15 9.26
N ARG A 13 -24.50 16.83 10.44
CA ARG A 13 -24.14 15.46 10.82
C ARG A 13 -25.33 14.54 11.01
N GLN A 14 -26.49 15.07 11.43
CA GLN A 14 -27.73 14.30 11.51
C GLN A 14 -28.28 13.91 10.13
N LEU A 15 -27.90 14.64 9.08
CA LEU A 15 -28.31 14.39 7.69
C LEU A 15 -27.25 13.63 6.89
N ALA A 16 -26.08 13.37 7.47
CA ALA A 16 -24.99 12.69 6.80
C ALA A 16 -25.26 11.17 6.72
N THR A 17 -25.35 10.64 5.50
CA THR A 17 -25.51 9.19 5.25
C THR A 17 -24.18 8.43 5.34
N THR A 18 -23.06 9.12 5.57
CA THR A 18 -21.73 8.51 5.66
C THR A 18 -21.03 8.96 6.95
N THR A 19 -20.64 7.98 7.77
CA THR A 19 -19.78 8.22 8.92
C THR A 19 -18.31 8.02 8.52
N LYS A 20 -17.52 9.09 8.54
CA LYS A 20 -16.07 9.02 8.34
C LYS A 20 -15.39 8.78 9.68
N THR A 21 -14.85 7.59 9.88
CA THR A 21 -14.10 7.26 11.11
C THR A 21 -12.74 7.96 11.13
N THR A 22 -12.16 8.11 12.32
CA THR A 22 -10.76 8.52 12.46
C THR A 22 -9.83 7.54 11.74
N PRO A 23 -8.65 7.98 11.25
CA PRO A 23 -7.68 7.10 10.62
C PRO A 23 -7.29 5.94 11.54
N GLN A 24 -7.44 4.71 11.07
CA GLN A 24 -7.05 3.50 11.78
C GLN A 24 -5.74 2.97 11.20
N MET A 25 -4.78 2.63 12.06
CA MET A 25 -3.51 1.98 11.68
C MET A 25 -3.35 0.67 12.46
N ARG A 26 -2.61 -0.30 11.90
CA ARG A 26 -2.45 -1.65 12.47
C ARG A 26 -1.86 -1.65 13.90
N GLY A 27 -1.12 -0.61 14.28
CA GLY A 27 -0.58 -0.43 15.64
C GLY A 27 -1.53 0.24 16.64
N ILE A 28 -2.61 0.87 16.16
CA ILE A 28 -3.54 1.64 17.00
C ILE A 28 -4.79 0.81 17.36
N THR A 29 -5.21 -0.09 16.48
CA THR A 29 -6.41 -0.91 16.69
C THR A 29 -6.05 -2.21 17.43
N PRO A 30 -6.49 -2.41 18.69
CA PRO A 30 -6.29 -3.69 19.37
C PRO A 30 -7.01 -4.81 18.62
N ARG A 31 -6.37 -5.96 18.44
CA ARG A 31 -6.98 -7.12 17.73
C ARG A 31 -8.30 -7.59 18.36
N TYR A 32 -8.50 -7.33 19.66
CA TYR A 32 -9.71 -7.65 20.39
C TYR A 32 -10.86 -6.66 20.15
N LEU A 33 -10.58 -5.43 19.72
CA LEU A 33 -11.60 -4.39 19.55
C LEU A 33 -12.69 -4.81 18.55
N LEU A 34 -12.30 -5.41 17.42
CA LEU A 34 -13.26 -5.92 16.42
C LEU A 34 -14.18 -7.03 16.98
N ARG A 35 -13.73 -7.78 17.99
CA ARG A 35 -14.54 -8.80 18.66
C ARG A 35 -15.46 -8.21 19.74
N ALA A 36 -15.09 -7.05 20.29
CA ALA A 36 -15.82 -6.37 21.36
C ALA A 36 -16.83 -5.33 20.84
N LEU A 37 -16.79 -4.99 19.55
CA LEU A 37 -17.72 -4.03 18.98
C LEU A 37 -19.13 -4.63 18.88
N PRO A 38 -20.17 -3.89 19.29
CA PRO A 38 -21.55 -4.30 19.12
C PRO A 38 -21.91 -4.15 17.64
N TRP A 39 -21.73 -5.22 16.89
CA TRP A 39 -22.15 -5.28 15.49
C TRP A 39 -23.67 -5.06 15.42
N VAL A 40 -24.09 -4.03 14.70
CA VAL A 40 -25.50 -3.75 14.41
C VAL A 40 -25.68 -3.92 12.92
N ASP A 41 -26.66 -4.72 12.52
CA ASP A 41 -27.02 -4.87 11.11
C ASP A 41 -27.53 -3.56 10.53
N VAL A 42 -27.06 -3.24 9.34
CA VAL A 42 -27.48 -2.07 8.55
C VAL A 42 -27.97 -2.54 7.19
N GLU A 43 -29.14 -2.05 6.76
CA GLU A 43 -29.75 -2.43 5.46
C GLU A 43 -28.84 -2.15 4.26
N SER A 44 -27.97 -1.13 4.35
CA SER A 44 -26.91 -0.87 3.39
C SER A 44 -25.80 0.01 3.96
N GLY A 45 -24.57 -0.17 3.49
CA GLY A 45 -23.43 0.64 3.91
C GLY A 45 -22.23 0.49 2.98
N VAL A 46 -21.41 1.54 2.84
CA VAL A 46 -20.17 1.52 2.06
C VAL A 46 -18.98 1.59 3.02
N TYR A 47 -18.19 0.52 3.07
CA TYR A 47 -16.94 0.50 3.82
C TYR A 47 -15.77 0.95 2.93
N ARG A 48 -15.22 2.14 3.19
CA ARG A 48 -14.02 2.64 2.50
C ARG A 48 -12.82 2.57 3.43
N VAL A 49 -11.79 1.82 3.03
CA VAL A 49 -10.51 1.76 3.75
C VAL A 49 -9.50 2.64 3.03
N ASN A 50 -8.93 3.61 3.75
CA ASN A 50 -7.75 4.32 3.29
C ASN A 50 -6.51 3.53 3.71
N ARG A 51 -5.88 2.80 2.78
CA ARG A 51 -4.59 2.14 3.01
C ARG A 51 -3.48 3.08 2.57
N ARG A 52 -2.67 3.55 3.52
CA ARG A 52 -1.41 4.22 3.23
C ARG A 52 -0.34 3.18 2.95
N ARG A 53 0.43 3.34 1.87
CA ARG A 53 1.61 2.50 1.61
C ARG A 53 2.66 2.78 2.69
N THR A 54 3.19 1.73 3.29
CA THR A 54 4.30 1.78 4.24
C THR A 54 5.34 0.77 3.78
N PHE A 55 6.55 1.23 3.55
CA PHE A 55 7.75 0.42 3.37
C PHE A 55 8.76 0.83 4.46
N ILE A 56 9.71 -0.05 4.77
CA ILE A 56 10.73 0.18 5.79
C ILE A 56 12.07 0.22 5.07
N LEU A 57 12.69 1.40 5.02
CA LEU A 57 14.06 1.50 4.55
C LEU A 57 15.01 0.93 5.61
N GLY A 58 16.02 0.18 5.17
CA GLY A 58 17.07 -0.43 5.98
C GLY A 58 16.73 -1.82 6.52
N ASP A 59 15.78 -2.54 5.89
CA ASP A 59 15.51 -3.95 6.21
C ASP A 59 16.12 -4.95 5.20
N ASP A 60 16.97 -4.45 4.29
CA ASP A 60 17.65 -5.20 3.22
C ASP A 60 16.67 -5.92 2.26
N ARG A 61 15.42 -5.45 2.16
CA ARG A 61 14.39 -6.05 1.28
C ARG A 61 13.78 -5.02 0.36
N ILE A 62 13.50 -5.47 -0.87
CA ILE A 62 12.78 -4.65 -1.85
C ILE A 62 11.29 -4.97 -1.79
N SER A 63 10.51 -4.02 -1.30
CA SER A 63 9.06 -4.10 -1.18
C SER A 63 8.38 -3.98 -2.53
N CYS A 64 7.31 -4.75 -2.69
CA CYS A 64 6.44 -4.73 -3.86
C CYS A 64 4.98 -4.53 -3.45
N TYR A 65 4.22 -3.75 -4.20
CA TYR A 65 2.77 -3.60 -4.02
C TYR A 65 2.00 -4.25 -5.19
N SER A 66 0.70 -4.47 -4.98
CA SER A 66 -0.20 -4.91 -6.05
C SER A 66 -1.07 -3.74 -6.49
N GLU A 67 -1.22 -3.57 -7.79
CA GLU A 67 -2.06 -2.56 -8.42
C GLU A 67 -2.69 -3.17 -9.67
N GLY A 68 -4.03 -3.19 -9.73
CA GLY A 68 -4.75 -3.77 -10.88
C GLY A 68 -4.44 -5.24 -11.18
N GLY A 69 -3.99 -6.01 -10.19
CA GLY A 69 -3.58 -7.41 -10.37
C GLY A 69 -2.12 -7.60 -10.81
N ALA A 70 -1.41 -6.53 -11.15
CA ALA A 70 0.04 -6.56 -11.39
C ALA A 70 0.82 -6.28 -10.11
N HIS A 71 2.05 -6.78 -10.03
CA HIS A 71 2.99 -6.45 -8.97
C HIS A 71 3.99 -5.41 -9.46
N ARG A 72 4.25 -4.39 -8.64
CA ARG A 72 5.21 -3.32 -8.91
C ARG A 72 6.16 -3.14 -7.74
N VAL A 73 7.40 -2.77 -8.05
CA VAL A 73 8.42 -2.40 -7.07
C VAL A 73 8.10 -1.02 -6.50
N VAL A 74 8.37 -0.82 -5.20
CA VAL A 74 8.33 0.51 -4.58
C VAL A 74 9.61 1.28 -4.99
N PRO A 75 9.50 2.42 -5.69
CA PRO A 75 10.68 3.14 -6.20
C PRO A 75 11.70 3.50 -5.13
N GLU A 76 11.24 4.00 -3.99
CA GLU A 76 12.12 4.48 -2.92
C GLU A 76 12.91 3.35 -2.25
N ASP A 77 12.37 2.13 -2.27
CA ASP A 77 12.97 0.93 -1.69
C ASP A 77 14.11 0.36 -2.55
N LEU A 78 14.26 0.84 -3.78
CA LEU A 78 15.45 0.52 -4.58
C LEU A 78 16.73 1.07 -3.93
N ARG A 79 16.64 2.01 -2.99
CA ARG A 79 17.78 2.52 -2.20
C ARG A 79 18.39 1.50 -1.25
N GLU A 80 17.73 0.36 -1.02
CA GLU A 80 18.35 -0.80 -0.36
C GLU A 80 19.56 -1.33 -1.16
N LEU A 81 19.57 -1.13 -2.49
CA LEU A 81 20.72 -1.43 -3.32
C LEU A 81 21.81 -0.36 -3.09
N PRO A 82 23.04 -0.74 -2.65
CA PRO A 82 24.06 0.24 -2.27
C PRO A 82 24.39 1.27 -3.36
N PHE A 83 24.34 0.86 -4.63
CA PHE A 83 24.64 1.71 -5.78
C PHE A 83 23.49 2.64 -6.20
N LEU A 84 22.29 2.49 -5.61
CA LEU A 84 21.13 3.37 -5.86
C LEU A 84 20.79 4.27 -4.65
N ARG A 85 21.56 4.19 -3.55
CA ARG A 85 21.26 4.92 -2.31
C ARG A 85 21.15 6.44 -2.50
N GLU A 86 21.99 6.99 -3.36
CA GLU A 86 22.06 8.43 -3.66
C GLU A 86 21.31 8.81 -4.95
N ALA A 87 20.59 7.86 -5.57
CA ALA A 87 19.81 8.14 -6.77
C ALA A 87 18.65 9.10 -6.48
N ASP A 88 18.38 9.98 -7.45
CA ASP A 88 17.24 10.89 -7.40
C ASP A 88 15.90 10.15 -7.55
N GLU A 89 14.82 10.81 -7.17
CA GLU A 89 13.48 10.21 -7.18
C GLU A 89 12.99 9.87 -8.60
N ALA A 90 13.40 10.63 -9.61
CA ALA A 90 12.97 10.43 -11.00
C ALA A 90 13.58 9.16 -11.59
N LEU A 91 14.88 8.96 -11.39
CA LEU A 91 15.60 7.75 -11.81
C LEU A 91 15.04 6.51 -11.11
N LEU A 92 14.76 6.59 -9.80
CA LEU A 92 14.18 5.47 -9.07
C LEU A 92 12.78 5.11 -9.58
N ALA A 93 11.96 6.11 -9.91
CA ALA A 93 10.64 5.90 -10.50
C ALA A 93 10.74 5.24 -11.88
N GLU A 94 11.69 5.67 -12.71
CA GLU A 94 11.95 5.07 -14.03
C GLU A 94 12.40 3.61 -13.90
N LEU A 95 13.38 3.33 -13.05
CA LEU A 95 13.88 1.98 -12.79
C LEU A 95 12.77 1.06 -12.27
N ALA A 96 11.99 1.52 -11.29
CA ALA A 96 10.86 0.76 -10.76
C ALA A 96 9.78 0.51 -11.82
N GLY A 97 9.58 1.46 -12.75
CA GLY A 97 8.68 1.33 -13.88
C GLY A 97 9.14 0.33 -14.94
N ALA A 98 10.45 0.10 -15.06
CA ALA A 98 11.05 -0.84 -16.01
C ALA A 98 11.02 -2.31 -15.56
N PHE A 99 10.63 -2.59 -14.31
CA PHE A 99 10.46 -3.97 -13.85
C PHE A 99 9.27 -4.64 -14.52
N GLU A 100 9.53 -5.81 -15.11
CA GLU A 100 8.50 -6.66 -15.71
C GLU A 100 8.17 -7.86 -14.80
N PRO A 101 6.89 -8.13 -14.51
CA PRO A 101 6.50 -9.30 -13.75
C PRO A 101 6.68 -10.57 -14.58
N VAL A 102 7.46 -11.52 -14.07
CA VAL A 102 7.66 -12.84 -14.67
C VAL A 102 7.26 -13.91 -13.67
N ALA A 103 6.38 -14.82 -14.10
CA ALA A 103 5.99 -15.96 -13.29
C ALA A 103 7.02 -17.09 -13.43
N PHE A 104 7.37 -17.71 -12.30
CA PHE A 104 8.25 -18.87 -12.25
C PHE A 104 7.53 -20.01 -11.54
N GLU A 105 7.66 -21.21 -12.09
CA GLU A 105 7.16 -22.43 -11.45
C GLU A 105 8.15 -22.96 -10.41
N ALA A 106 7.64 -23.75 -9.46
CA ALA A 106 8.48 -24.39 -8.46
C ALA A 106 9.53 -25.30 -9.13
N GLY A 107 10.80 -25.09 -8.80
CA GLY A 107 11.93 -25.84 -9.37
C GLY A 107 12.51 -25.25 -10.66
N GLN A 108 11.94 -24.17 -11.20
CA GLN A 108 12.54 -23.46 -12.32
C GLN A 108 13.77 -22.67 -11.86
N VAL A 109 14.87 -22.78 -12.62
CA VAL A 109 16.11 -22.05 -12.34
C VAL A 109 15.94 -20.58 -12.76
N ILE A 110 16.21 -19.65 -11.85
CA ILE A 110 16.15 -18.20 -12.10
C ILE A 110 17.49 -17.68 -12.64
N ALA A 111 18.60 -18.17 -12.09
CA ALA A 111 19.96 -17.87 -12.53
C ALA A 111 20.88 -19.05 -12.21
N ALA A 112 21.86 -19.31 -13.06
CA ALA A 112 22.89 -20.34 -12.84
C ALA A 112 24.26 -19.71 -12.58
N GLU A 113 25.08 -20.36 -11.75
CA GLU A 113 26.44 -19.93 -11.48
C GLU A 113 27.30 -19.98 -12.74
N GLY A 114 28.09 -18.92 -12.98
CA GLY A 114 28.95 -18.81 -14.15
C GLY A 114 28.29 -18.18 -15.38
N GLU A 115 26.97 -17.96 -15.37
CA GLU A 115 26.29 -17.19 -16.42
C GLU A 115 26.50 -15.69 -16.22
N THR A 116 26.58 -14.95 -17.33
CA THR A 116 26.65 -13.49 -17.28
C THR A 116 25.32 -12.93 -16.75
N CYS A 117 25.40 -12.15 -15.68
CA CYS A 117 24.23 -11.50 -15.10
C CYS A 117 23.97 -10.17 -15.78
N GLU A 118 22.93 -10.11 -16.62
CA GLU A 118 22.51 -8.89 -17.32
C GLU A 118 21.25 -8.25 -16.72
N LYS A 119 20.65 -8.89 -15.71
CA LYS A 119 19.32 -8.54 -15.20
C LYS A 119 19.30 -8.58 -13.66
N LEU A 120 18.67 -7.57 -13.07
CA LEU A 120 18.33 -7.57 -11.65
C LEU A 120 16.96 -8.26 -11.47
N THR A 121 16.89 -9.25 -10.59
CA THR A 121 15.64 -9.96 -10.27
C THR A 121 15.24 -9.69 -8.82
N VAL A 122 13.99 -9.28 -8.60
CA VAL A 122 13.38 -9.13 -7.28
C VAL A 122 12.42 -10.29 -7.05
N ILE A 123 12.72 -11.13 -6.06
CA ILE A 123 11.89 -12.29 -5.73
C ILE A 123 10.85 -11.90 -4.69
N ARG A 124 9.58 -12.13 -5.03
CA ARG A 124 8.45 -11.98 -4.12
C ARG A 124 7.83 -13.34 -3.88
N TYR A 125 7.71 -13.71 -2.61
CA TYR A 125 6.89 -14.84 -2.19
C TYR A 125 5.49 -14.33 -1.81
N LEU A 126 4.45 -15.03 -2.27
CA LEU A 126 3.06 -14.76 -1.93
C LEU A 126 2.72 -15.22 -0.51
#